data_AF-A0A959C5I6-F1
#
_entry.id   AF-A0A959C5I6-F1
#
_cell.length_a   1.000
_cell.length_b   1.000
_cell.length_c   1.000
_cell.angle_alpha   90.00
_cell.angle_beta   90.00
_cell.angle_gamma   90.00
#
_symmetry.space_group_name_H-M   'P 1'
#
loop_
_entity.id
_entity.type
_entity.pdbx_description
1 polymer ?
#
loop_
_entity_poly.entity_id
_entity_poly.type
_entity_poly.pdbx_seq_one_letter_code
_entity_poly.pdbx_strand_id
1 'polypeptide(L)'
;PNNNPLNQDRIERGNADFCLSDVLIDKTLKPLNDPRLEIFADEKVNGGGYFGRPFGQTSATAAGEAPEDYSQPSGAQAVAGAVNFQTMDVLASTAPMILMQYSEVCFILAEAHERTWNVPGSAEEWYNAGIAASMNEWGITDDAAINDYLAQMDVAYSTAPGDWKQKIGVQKWLALFMEGVQGWSEWRRLDFTKLEAPVEGSLFDTGNSPAPVRLTYPTNEQTQNASGYSTGVSALGGPDKLSTRLWWDVQ
;
A
#
# COMPACT_ATOMS: atom_id res chain seq x y z
N PRO A 1 3.94 27.81 -2.20
CA PRO A 1 2.77 27.37 -3.00
C PRO A 1 2.08 26.21 -2.28
N ASN A 2 0.75 26.20 -2.19
CA ASN A 2 0.01 25.06 -1.64
C ASN A 2 -0.09 24.00 -2.74
N ASN A 3 0.72 22.94 -2.66
CA ASN A 3 0.76 21.87 -3.65
C ASN A 3 0.80 20.52 -2.94
N ASN A 4 0.15 19.51 -3.51
CA ASN A 4 0.31 18.14 -3.05
C ASN A 4 1.80 17.72 -3.16
N PRO A 5 2.41 17.12 -2.12
CA PRO A 5 3.82 16.72 -2.15
C PRO A 5 4.16 15.71 -3.27
N LEU A 6 3.26 14.77 -3.59
CA LEU A 6 3.48 13.80 -4.66
C LEU A 6 3.39 14.45 -6.04
N ASN A 7 2.52 15.45 -6.21
CA ASN A 7 2.52 16.29 -7.40
C ASN A 7 3.84 17.05 -7.53
N GLN A 8 4.36 17.61 -6.43
CA GLN A 8 5.63 18.32 -6.42
C GLN A 8 6.79 17.40 -6.81
N ASP A 9 6.86 16.21 -6.22
CA ASP A 9 7.87 15.19 -6.55
C ASP A 9 7.80 14.80 -8.04
N ARG A 10 6.59 14.58 -8.57
CA ARG A 10 6.37 14.31 -10.00
C ARG A 10 6.92 15.42 -10.88
N ILE A 11 6.70 16.70 -10.53
CA ILE A 11 7.18 17.85 -11.31
C ILE A 11 8.71 17.96 -11.24
N GLU A 12 9.29 17.80 -10.06
CA GLU A 12 10.72 18.01 -9.83
C GLU A 12 11.58 16.88 -10.40
N ARG A 13 11.06 15.65 -10.39
CA ARG A 13 11.81 14.44 -10.76
C ARG A 13 11.36 13.83 -12.09
N GLY A 14 10.21 14.26 -12.62
CA GLY A 14 9.61 13.75 -13.86
C GLY A 14 8.67 12.56 -13.61
N ASN A 15 7.83 12.26 -14.61
CA ASN A 15 6.80 11.20 -14.55
C ASN A 15 7.38 9.77 -14.49
N ALA A 16 8.70 9.60 -14.55
CA ALA A 16 9.39 8.31 -14.70
C ALA A 16 9.75 7.62 -13.37
N ASP A 17 9.63 8.32 -12.24
CA ASP A 17 10.22 7.86 -10.97
C ASP A 17 9.34 6.89 -10.17
N PHE A 18 8.04 6.82 -10.47
CA PHE A 18 7.09 5.96 -9.76
C PHE A 18 6.34 5.04 -10.72
N CYS A 19 6.40 3.74 -10.46
CA CYS A 19 5.57 2.72 -11.08
C CYS A 19 4.84 1.96 -9.97
N LEU A 20 3.65 1.43 -10.27
CA LEU A 20 2.94 0.55 -9.36
C LEU A 20 3.59 -0.83 -9.35
N SER A 21 3.62 -1.50 -8.20
CA SER A 21 4.31 -2.80 -8.08
C SER A 21 3.53 -3.93 -8.75
N ASP A 22 4.25 -4.95 -9.22
CA ASP A 22 3.68 -6.22 -9.69
C ASP A 22 2.87 -6.94 -8.60
N VAL A 23 3.27 -6.77 -7.33
CA VAL A 23 2.51 -7.26 -6.18
C VAL A 23 1.12 -6.64 -6.13
N LEU A 24 1.00 -5.32 -6.34
CA LEU A 24 -0.29 -4.65 -6.35
C LEU A 24 -1.12 -5.03 -7.58
N ILE A 25 -0.56 -4.87 -8.77
CA ILE A 25 -1.32 -5.05 -10.02
C ILE A 25 -1.49 -6.54 -10.35
N ASP A 26 -0.40 -7.23 -10.63
CA ASP A 26 -0.43 -8.56 -11.25
C ASP A 26 -0.76 -9.68 -10.26
N LYS A 27 -0.37 -9.52 -9.00
CA LYS A 27 -0.55 -10.55 -7.95
C LYS A 27 -1.69 -10.25 -6.97
N THR A 28 -2.42 -9.15 -7.17
CA THR A 28 -3.56 -8.80 -6.30
C THR A 28 -4.77 -8.30 -7.07
N LEU A 29 -4.70 -7.09 -7.64
CA LEU A 29 -5.87 -6.46 -8.25
C LEU A 29 -6.40 -7.27 -9.44
N LYS A 30 -5.51 -7.76 -10.33
CA LYS A 30 -5.92 -8.59 -11.47
C LYS A 30 -6.53 -9.94 -11.05
N PRO A 31 -5.90 -10.78 -10.19
CA PRO A 31 -6.50 -12.02 -9.73
C PRO A 31 -7.87 -11.85 -9.06
N LEU A 32 -8.07 -10.73 -8.34
CA LEU A 32 -9.32 -10.40 -7.68
C LEU A 32 -10.35 -9.75 -8.61
N ASN A 33 -10.03 -9.56 -9.90
CA ASN A 33 -10.82 -8.74 -10.83
C ASN A 33 -11.30 -7.44 -10.17
N ASP A 34 -10.40 -6.78 -9.45
CA ASP A 34 -10.74 -5.68 -8.56
C ASP A 34 -11.08 -4.42 -9.38
N PRO A 35 -12.30 -3.86 -9.24
CA PRO A 35 -12.72 -2.70 -10.04
C PRO A 35 -11.91 -1.44 -9.73
N ARG A 36 -11.16 -1.41 -8.63
CA ARG A 36 -10.25 -0.29 -8.30
C ARG A 36 -9.01 -0.25 -9.19
N LEU A 37 -8.67 -1.32 -9.92
CA LEU A 37 -7.49 -1.35 -10.80
C LEU A 37 -7.47 -0.20 -11.80
N GLU A 38 -8.58 0.00 -12.50
CA GLU A 38 -8.74 1.04 -13.53
C GLU A 38 -8.91 2.46 -12.96
N ILE A 39 -8.80 2.59 -11.63
CA ILE A 39 -8.88 3.88 -10.92
C ILE A 39 -7.56 4.16 -10.20
N PHE A 40 -6.85 3.13 -9.74
CA PHE A 40 -5.56 3.27 -9.06
C PHE A 40 -4.42 3.52 -10.04
N ALA A 41 -4.51 2.97 -11.24
CA ALA A 41 -3.37 2.79 -12.13
C ALA A 41 -3.69 3.33 -13.52
N ASP A 42 -2.82 4.15 -14.10
CA ASP A 42 -2.80 4.35 -15.56
C ASP A 42 -2.28 3.07 -16.25
N GLU A 43 -2.79 2.77 -17.45
CA GLU A 43 -2.19 1.72 -18.29
C GLU A 43 -0.74 2.05 -18.63
N LYS A 44 0.04 1.04 -19.02
CA LYS A 44 1.39 1.27 -19.56
C LYS A 44 1.36 2.22 -20.76
N VAL A 45 2.30 3.16 -20.82
CA VAL A 45 2.45 4.08 -21.97
C VAL A 45 2.70 3.28 -23.26
N ASN A 46 3.52 2.23 -23.21
CA ASN A 46 3.84 1.40 -24.36
C ASN A 46 2.75 0.38 -24.74
N GLY A 47 1.58 0.45 -24.08
CA GLY A 47 0.42 -0.38 -24.37
C GLY A 47 0.49 -1.79 -23.77
N GLY A 48 -0.60 -2.55 -23.97
CA GLY A 48 -0.77 -3.89 -23.41
C GLY A 48 -1.40 -3.91 -22.00
N GLY A 49 -2.16 -2.88 -21.65
CA GLY A 49 -2.96 -2.80 -20.43
C GLY A 49 -2.13 -2.55 -19.17
N TYR A 50 -2.68 -2.94 -18.02
CA TYR A 50 -2.05 -2.77 -16.72
C TYR A 50 -0.90 -3.76 -16.52
N PHE A 51 0.21 -3.30 -15.95
CA PHE A 51 1.32 -4.19 -15.56
C PHE A 51 2.17 -3.53 -14.49
N GLY A 52 2.34 -4.18 -13.36
CA GLY A 52 3.16 -3.66 -12.28
C GLY A 52 4.64 -3.94 -12.51
N ARG A 53 5.47 -3.07 -11.95
CA ARG A 53 6.92 -3.19 -11.98
C ARG A 53 7.41 -4.11 -10.85
N PRO A 54 8.23 -5.12 -11.16
CA PRO A 54 8.94 -5.87 -10.12
C PRO A 54 9.83 -4.93 -9.30
N PHE A 55 9.70 -4.95 -7.98
CA PHE A 55 10.49 -4.08 -7.11
C PHE A 55 11.76 -4.77 -6.62
N GLY A 56 12.76 -3.96 -6.27
CA GLY A 56 14.01 -4.47 -5.70
C GLY A 56 14.92 -5.13 -6.73
N GLN A 57 14.90 -4.67 -7.98
CA GLN A 57 15.88 -5.03 -8.99
C GLN A 57 17.23 -4.34 -8.73
N THR A 58 18.31 -4.88 -9.29
CA THR A 58 19.60 -4.16 -9.29
C THR A 58 19.52 -2.92 -10.18
N SER A 59 20.37 -1.92 -9.92
CA SER A 59 20.46 -0.73 -10.78
C SER A 59 20.82 -1.06 -12.23
N ALA A 60 21.54 -2.16 -12.48
CA ALA A 60 21.89 -2.61 -13.81
C ALA A 60 20.67 -3.16 -14.57
N THR A 61 19.86 -4.01 -13.92
CA THR A 61 18.61 -4.55 -14.49
C THR A 61 17.60 -3.44 -14.70
N ALA A 62 17.36 -2.60 -13.69
CA ALA A 62 16.39 -1.51 -13.75
C ALA A 62 16.72 -0.45 -14.82
N ALA A 63 18.01 -0.24 -15.13
CA ALA A 63 18.45 0.68 -16.19
C ALA A 63 18.14 0.18 -17.62
N GLY A 64 17.89 -1.12 -17.78
CA GLY A 64 17.48 -1.73 -19.05
C GLY A 64 15.98 -1.66 -19.32
N GLU A 65 15.19 -1.15 -18.37
CA GLU A 65 13.74 -1.12 -18.44
C GLU A 65 13.23 0.32 -18.51
N ALA A 66 12.26 0.55 -19.40
CA ALA A 66 11.57 1.83 -19.50
C ALA A 66 10.41 1.88 -18.49
N PRO A 67 10.25 2.96 -17.70
CA PRO A 67 9.05 3.19 -16.88
C PRO A 67 7.74 3.10 -17.68
N GLU A 68 7.80 3.42 -18.97
CA GLU A 68 6.70 3.33 -19.95
C GLU A 68 6.20 1.89 -20.19
N ASP A 69 7.01 0.89 -19.82
CA ASP A 69 6.65 -0.53 -19.85
C ASP A 69 5.92 -0.99 -18.57
N TYR A 70 5.59 -0.07 -17.67
CA TYR A 70 4.85 -0.35 -16.43
C TYR A 70 3.73 0.67 -16.18
N SER A 71 2.72 0.20 -15.46
CA SER A 71 1.61 1.02 -15.00
C SER A 71 2.10 1.99 -13.94
N GLN A 72 1.58 3.20 -14.03
CA GLN A 72 1.89 4.30 -13.13
C GLN A 72 0.65 4.63 -12.28
N PRO A 73 0.80 5.30 -11.13
CA PRO A 73 -0.36 5.77 -10.37
C PRO A 73 -1.25 6.65 -11.24
N SER A 74 -2.56 6.60 -11.00
CA SER A 74 -3.54 7.38 -11.76
C SER A 74 -3.18 8.87 -11.86
N GLY A 75 -3.22 9.40 -13.08
CA GLY A 75 -2.85 10.79 -13.37
C GLY A 75 -1.36 11.04 -13.56
N ALA A 76 -0.51 10.01 -13.51
CA ALA A 76 0.90 10.13 -13.91
C ALA A 76 1.05 10.48 -15.40
N GLN A 77 0.12 10.04 -16.24
CA GLN A 77 0.12 10.29 -17.68
C GLN A 77 -0.72 11.49 -18.12
N ALA A 78 -1.23 12.31 -17.18
CA ALA A 78 -2.07 13.47 -17.49
C ALA A 78 -1.32 14.51 -18.34
N VAL A 79 -1.65 14.58 -19.64
CA VAL A 79 -1.22 15.65 -20.56
C VAL A 79 -2.26 16.77 -20.57
N ALA A 80 -1.83 18.04 -20.59
CA ALA A 80 -2.73 19.19 -20.70
C ALA A 80 -3.63 19.06 -21.94
N GLY A 81 -4.95 18.99 -21.73
CA GLY A 81 -5.96 18.85 -22.80
C GLY A 81 -6.47 17.43 -23.05
N ALA A 82 -5.97 16.41 -22.35
CA ALA A 82 -6.54 15.07 -22.38
C ALA A 82 -7.77 14.99 -21.46
N VAL A 83 -8.90 14.52 -21.98
CA VAL A 83 -10.20 14.41 -21.27
C VAL A 83 -10.47 13.01 -20.69
N ASN A 84 -9.51 12.07 -20.83
CA ASN A 84 -9.76 10.64 -20.68
C ASN A 84 -8.75 9.88 -19.79
N PHE A 85 -8.21 10.49 -18.74
CA PHE A 85 -7.45 9.74 -17.73
C PHE A 85 -8.16 9.78 -16.39
N GLN A 86 -8.87 8.68 -16.13
CA GLN A 86 -9.42 8.16 -14.87
C GLN A 86 -10.31 9.10 -14.04
N THR A 87 -11.15 8.52 -13.19
CA THR A 87 -12.08 9.27 -12.32
C THR A 87 -11.35 10.05 -11.21
N MET A 88 -10.11 9.68 -10.86
CA MET A 88 -9.36 10.22 -9.72
C MET A 88 -7.86 10.40 -10.02
N ASP A 89 -7.39 11.64 -10.23
CA ASP A 89 -5.94 11.95 -10.36
C ASP A 89 -5.29 12.07 -8.96
N VAL A 90 -4.55 11.04 -8.55
CA VAL A 90 -3.88 10.99 -7.23
C VAL A 90 -2.61 11.85 -7.19
N LEU A 91 -2.17 12.35 -8.34
CA LEU A 91 -1.01 13.21 -8.50
C LEU A 91 -1.41 14.65 -8.87
N ALA A 92 -2.69 15.02 -8.76
CA ALA A 92 -3.14 16.38 -8.95
C ALA A 92 -2.56 17.32 -7.88
N SER A 93 -2.33 18.58 -8.23
CA SER A 93 -1.82 19.59 -7.28
C SER A 93 -2.77 19.82 -6.09
N THR A 94 -4.06 19.51 -6.29
CA THR A 94 -5.13 19.60 -5.31
C THR A 94 -5.57 18.25 -4.76
N ALA A 95 -4.89 17.14 -5.13
CA ALA A 95 -5.20 15.83 -4.57
C ALA A 95 -5.06 15.89 -3.04
N PRO A 96 -6.03 15.35 -2.27
CA PRO A 96 -5.98 15.40 -0.83
C PRO A 96 -4.83 14.53 -0.29
N MET A 97 -4.20 14.98 0.79
CA MET A 97 -3.41 14.10 1.64
C MET A 97 -4.35 13.47 2.65
N ILE A 98 -4.54 12.16 2.53
CA ILE A 98 -5.42 11.43 3.41
C ILE A 98 -4.72 11.20 4.76
N LEU A 99 -5.45 11.45 5.84
CA LEU A 99 -4.98 11.19 7.21
C LEU A 99 -5.64 9.96 7.82
N MET A 100 -6.92 9.74 7.51
CA MET A 100 -7.72 8.60 7.92
C MET A 100 -9.00 8.55 7.07
N GLN A 101 -9.41 7.36 6.67
CA GLN A 101 -10.63 7.12 5.88
C GLN A 101 -11.66 6.30 6.65
N TYR A 102 -12.91 6.30 6.18
CA TYR A 102 -13.95 5.51 6.82
C TYR A 102 -13.72 4.01 6.58
N SER A 103 -13.19 3.64 5.40
CA SER A 103 -12.75 2.27 5.12
C SER A 103 -11.74 1.77 6.15
N GLU A 104 -10.76 2.58 6.54
CA GLU A 104 -9.78 2.26 7.59
C GLU A 104 -10.46 1.96 8.93
N VAL A 105 -11.41 2.81 9.34
CA VAL A 105 -12.18 2.62 10.58
C VAL A 105 -12.97 1.32 10.54
N CYS A 106 -13.60 0.99 9.42
CA CYS A 106 -14.33 -0.26 9.26
C CYS A 106 -13.40 -1.48 9.45
N PHE A 107 -12.22 -1.49 8.82
CA PHE A 107 -11.27 -2.58 9.02
C PHE A 107 -10.71 -2.65 10.45
N ILE A 108 -10.54 -1.51 11.13
CA ILE A 108 -10.21 -1.48 12.57
C ILE A 108 -11.31 -2.15 13.40
N LEU A 109 -12.59 -1.90 13.09
CA LEU A 109 -13.72 -2.51 13.80
C LEU A 109 -13.85 -4.01 13.50
N ALA A 110 -13.61 -4.42 12.26
CA ALA A 110 -13.56 -5.84 11.88
C ALA A 110 -12.50 -6.60 12.68
N GLU A 111 -11.30 -6.03 12.76
CA GLU A 111 -10.22 -6.60 13.57
C GLU A 111 -10.54 -6.58 15.07
N ALA A 112 -11.10 -5.48 15.58
CA ALA A 112 -11.47 -5.38 16.99
C ALA A 112 -12.42 -6.52 17.37
N HIS A 113 -13.37 -6.86 16.50
CA HIS A 113 -14.27 -7.99 16.68
C HIS A 113 -13.52 -9.34 16.69
N GLU A 114 -12.61 -9.58 15.74
CA GLU A 114 -11.75 -10.79 15.72
C GLU A 114 -10.86 -10.92 16.96
N ARG A 115 -10.49 -9.79 17.55
CA ARG A 115 -9.78 -9.72 18.83
C ARG A 115 -10.70 -9.78 20.05
N THR A 116 -11.99 -10.05 19.86
CA THR A 116 -13.01 -10.19 20.92
C THR A 116 -13.29 -8.91 21.70
N TRP A 117 -12.99 -7.74 21.12
CA TRP A 117 -13.33 -6.46 21.74
C TRP A 117 -14.83 -6.20 21.60
N ASN A 118 -15.41 -5.48 22.56
CA ASN A 118 -16.83 -5.16 22.56
C ASN A 118 -17.14 -4.00 21.60
N VAL A 119 -17.28 -4.32 20.31
CA VAL A 119 -17.73 -3.41 19.25
C VAL A 119 -19.06 -3.92 18.65
N PRO A 120 -19.95 -3.03 18.18
CA PRO A 120 -21.21 -3.44 17.54
C PRO A 120 -20.97 -4.26 16.27
N GLY A 121 -21.98 -5.02 15.82
CA GLY A 121 -21.93 -5.77 14.57
C GLY A 121 -21.01 -7.00 14.63
N SER A 122 -20.61 -7.50 13.47
CA SER A 122 -19.69 -8.65 13.31
C SER A 122 -18.45 -8.29 12.50
N ALA A 123 -17.42 -9.14 12.55
CA ALA A 123 -16.21 -8.97 11.73
C ALA A 123 -16.52 -8.94 10.22
N GLU A 124 -17.41 -9.82 9.76
CA GLU A 124 -17.83 -9.88 8.34
C GLU A 124 -18.58 -8.62 7.91
N GLU A 125 -19.49 -8.11 8.75
CA GLU A 125 -20.23 -6.87 8.47
C GLU A 125 -19.27 -5.68 8.30
N TRP A 126 -18.31 -5.52 9.21
CA TRP A 126 -17.33 -4.43 9.13
C TRP A 126 -16.32 -4.62 8.00
N TYR A 127 -15.92 -5.86 7.71
CA TYR A 127 -15.06 -6.18 6.58
C TYR A 127 -15.72 -5.79 5.25
N ASN A 128 -16.98 -6.21 5.04
CA ASN A 128 -17.74 -5.87 3.85
C ASN A 128 -17.99 -4.36 3.76
N ALA A 129 -18.30 -3.70 4.89
CA ALA A 129 -18.44 -2.25 4.96
C ALA A 129 -17.15 -1.52 4.61
N GLY A 130 -15.98 -2.04 5.02
CA GLY A 130 -14.67 -1.45 4.70
C GLY A 130 -14.34 -1.52 3.20
N ILE A 131 -14.63 -2.66 2.56
CA ILE A 131 -14.48 -2.82 1.10
C ILE A 131 -15.41 -1.87 0.35
N ALA A 132 -16.71 -1.84 0.72
CA ALA A 132 -17.68 -0.97 0.09
C ALA A 132 -17.34 0.51 0.30
N ALA A 133 -16.90 0.90 1.50
CA ALA A 133 -16.43 2.26 1.78
C ALA A 133 -15.24 2.62 0.90
N SER A 134 -14.25 1.72 0.78
CA SER A 134 -13.08 1.93 -0.09
C SER A 134 -13.51 2.11 -1.54
N MET A 135 -14.39 1.27 -2.07
CA MET A 135 -14.89 1.41 -3.44
C MET A 135 -15.60 2.76 -3.66
N ASN A 136 -16.44 3.17 -2.72
CA ASN A 136 -17.12 4.47 -2.77
C ASN A 136 -16.14 5.65 -2.69
N GLU A 137 -15.11 5.58 -1.84
CA GLU A 137 -14.04 6.59 -1.71
C GLU A 137 -13.30 6.79 -3.05
N TRP A 138 -13.22 5.74 -3.88
CA TRP A 138 -12.64 5.77 -5.22
C TRP A 138 -13.66 5.97 -6.35
N GLY A 139 -14.90 6.32 -6.03
CA GLY A 139 -15.94 6.67 -7.01
C GLY A 139 -16.70 5.49 -7.62
N ILE A 140 -16.47 4.27 -7.15
CA ILE A 140 -17.26 3.09 -7.51
C ILE A 140 -18.51 3.08 -6.62
N THR A 141 -19.62 3.58 -7.17
CA THR A 141 -20.91 3.75 -6.46
C THR A 141 -22.01 2.81 -6.97
N ASP A 142 -21.68 1.92 -7.90
CA ASP A 142 -22.61 0.89 -8.37
C ASP A 142 -22.68 -0.26 -7.37
N ASP A 143 -23.80 -0.35 -6.65
CA ASP A 143 -24.06 -1.40 -5.67
C ASP A 143 -23.94 -2.81 -6.28
N ALA A 144 -24.28 -3.01 -7.56
CA ALA A 144 -24.16 -4.32 -8.19
C ALA A 144 -22.69 -4.71 -8.33
N ALA A 145 -21.83 -3.80 -8.81
CA ALA A 145 -20.40 -4.03 -8.94
C ALA A 145 -19.72 -4.31 -7.59
N ILE A 146 -20.12 -3.57 -6.54
CA ILE A 146 -19.61 -3.78 -5.18
C ILE A 146 -20.04 -5.16 -4.65
N ASN A 147 -21.33 -5.52 -4.81
CA ASN A 147 -21.84 -6.81 -4.36
C ASN A 147 -21.22 -7.98 -5.11
N ASP A 148 -21.00 -7.84 -6.42
CA ASP A 148 -20.32 -8.86 -7.24
C ASP A 148 -18.88 -9.08 -6.78
N TYR A 149 -18.16 -8.01 -6.42
CA TYR A 149 -16.81 -8.11 -5.85
C TYR A 149 -16.83 -8.79 -4.48
N LEU A 150 -17.73 -8.38 -3.58
CA LEU A 150 -17.88 -8.98 -2.24
C LEU A 150 -18.25 -10.46 -2.29
N ALA A 151 -18.93 -10.91 -3.34
CA ALA A 151 -19.34 -12.30 -3.52
C ALA A 151 -18.25 -13.20 -4.12
N GLN A 152 -17.11 -12.65 -4.56
CA GLN A 152 -16.02 -13.48 -5.11
C GLN A 152 -15.45 -14.41 -4.05
N MET A 153 -15.12 -15.65 -4.44
CA MET A 153 -14.61 -16.66 -3.50
C MET A 153 -13.35 -16.20 -2.76
N ASP A 154 -12.47 -15.47 -3.43
CA ASP A 154 -11.20 -14.96 -2.86
C ASP A 154 -11.36 -13.64 -2.10
N VAL A 155 -12.58 -13.07 -2.05
CA VAL A 155 -12.90 -11.81 -1.35
C VAL A 155 -13.88 -12.05 -0.20
N ALA A 156 -14.95 -12.83 -0.40
CA ALA A 156 -15.98 -13.01 0.59
C ALA A 156 -15.40 -13.49 1.92
N TYR A 157 -15.76 -12.81 3.03
CA TYR A 157 -15.12 -13.04 4.33
C TYR A 157 -15.14 -14.51 4.77
N SER A 158 -16.22 -15.22 4.44
CA SER A 158 -16.42 -16.62 4.77
C SER A 158 -15.56 -17.59 3.96
N THR A 159 -15.17 -17.25 2.72
CA THR A 159 -14.48 -18.17 1.79
C THR A 159 -13.07 -17.76 1.39
N ALA A 160 -12.72 -16.48 1.55
CA ALA A 160 -11.41 -15.97 1.19
C ALA A 160 -10.30 -16.80 1.87
N PRO A 161 -9.15 -17.00 1.20
CA PRO A 161 -8.08 -17.81 1.75
C PRO A 161 -7.42 -17.14 2.97
N GLY A 162 -6.89 -17.96 3.87
CA GLY A 162 -6.16 -17.51 5.05
C GLY A 162 -7.05 -17.26 6.28
N ASP A 163 -6.42 -16.81 7.36
CA ASP A 163 -7.06 -16.37 8.58
C ASP A 163 -7.62 -14.94 8.44
N TRP A 164 -8.26 -14.46 9.50
CA TRP A 164 -8.86 -13.12 9.50
C TRP A 164 -7.82 -12.01 9.30
N LYS A 165 -6.56 -12.20 9.72
CA LYS A 165 -5.50 -11.20 9.54
C LYS A 165 -5.17 -11.06 8.07
N GLN A 166 -5.12 -12.19 7.35
CA GLN A 166 -4.86 -12.21 5.91
C GLN A 166 -6.02 -11.58 5.14
N LYS A 167 -7.26 -11.94 5.47
CA LYS A 167 -8.48 -11.38 4.86
C LYS A 167 -8.56 -9.86 5.05
N ILE A 168 -8.55 -9.41 6.31
CA ILE A 168 -8.67 -7.99 6.66
C ILE A 168 -7.44 -7.23 6.17
N GLY A 169 -6.25 -7.77 6.38
CA GLY A 169 -4.98 -7.13 6.04
C GLY A 169 -4.85 -6.83 4.54
N VAL A 170 -5.18 -7.79 3.67
CA VAL A 170 -5.11 -7.57 2.21
C VAL A 170 -6.10 -6.49 1.76
N GLN A 171 -7.37 -6.54 2.20
CA GLN A 171 -8.36 -5.54 1.78
C GLN A 171 -8.11 -4.16 2.38
N LYS A 172 -7.64 -4.10 3.63
CA LYS A 172 -7.20 -2.84 4.26
C LYS A 172 -5.99 -2.26 3.54
N TRP A 173 -5.04 -3.09 3.11
CA TRP A 173 -3.89 -2.65 2.33
C TRP A 173 -4.29 -2.05 0.98
N LEU A 174 -5.27 -2.65 0.29
CA LEU A 174 -5.85 -2.08 -0.93
C LEU A 174 -6.57 -0.75 -0.66
N ALA A 175 -7.30 -0.64 0.45
CA ALA A 175 -7.97 0.60 0.84
C ALA A 175 -7.00 1.74 1.17
N LEU A 176 -5.84 1.41 1.74
CA LEU A 176 -4.75 2.34 2.08
C LEU A 176 -3.84 2.66 0.88
N PHE A 177 -4.32 2.50 -0.36
CA PHE A 177 -3.57 2.92 -1.54
C PHE A 177 -3.24 4.43 -1.44
N MET A 178 -1.99 4.79 -1.77
CA MET A 178 -1.38 6.12 -1.54
C MET A 178 -1.08 6.49 -0.07
N GLU A 179 -1.43 5.65 0.90
CA GLU A 179 -1.13 5.82 2.34
C GLU A 179 -0.03 4.84 2.80
N GLY A 180 1.12 4.85 2.09
CA GLY A 180 2.15 3.80 2.21
C GLY A 180 2.71 3.56 3.62
N VAL A 181 2.80 4.59 4.47
CA VAL A 181 3.28 4.43 5.86
C VAL A 181 2.25 3.66 6.71
N GLN A 182 0.96 3.91 6.50
CA GLN A 182 -0.10 3.15 7.17
C GLN A 182 -0.13 1.71 6.64
N GLY A 183 -0.08 1.51 5.32
CA GLY A 183 0.01 0.18 4.72
C GLY A 183 1.20 -0.63 5.24
N TRP A 184 2.38 -0.01 5.37
CA TRP A 184 3.58 -0.64 5.93
C TRP A 184 3.44 -0.98 7.43
N SER A 185 2.72 -0.14 8.18
CA SER A 185 2.44 -0.39 9.60
C SER A 185 1.47 -1.56 9.77
N GLU A 186 0.41 -1.61 8.97
CA GLU A 186 -0.57 -2.70 8.98
C GLU A 186 0.05 -4.02 8.54
N TRP A 187 0.94 -4.01 7.55
CA TRP A 187 1.68 -5.20 7.12
C TRP A 187 2.53 -5.79 8.26
N ARG A 188 3.27 -4.96 9.00
CA ARG A 188 4.06 -5.41 10.16
C ARG A 188 3.20 -5.87 11.34
N ARG A 189 2.01 -5.28 11.53
CA ARG A 189 1.16 -5.53 12.70
C ARG A 189 0.26 -6.75 12.55
N LEU A 190 -0.18 -7.02 11.32
CA LEU A 190 -1.07 -8.13 10.98
C LEU A 190 -0.33 -9.32 10.35
N ASP A 191 0.89 -9.12 9.83
CA ASP A 191 1.69 -10.15 9.16
C ASP A 191 0.89 -10.88 8.06
N PHE A 192 0.09 -10.16 7.28
CA PHE A 192 -0.79 -10.74 6.24
C PHE A 192 -0.06 -11.25 4.99
N THR A 193 1.27 -11.48 5.10
CA THR A 193 2.12 -12.16 4.10
C THR A 193 1.91 -11.71 2.66
N LYS A 194 1.83 -10.40 2.43
CA LYS A 194 1.58 -9.85 1.08
C LYS A 194 2.78 -9.20 0.42
N LEU A 195 3.67 -8.60 1.20
CA LEU A 195 4.92 -8.04 0.67
C LEU A 195 5.93 -9.16 0.42
N GLU A 196 6.57 -9.11 -0.74
CA GLU A 196 7.56 -10.09 -1.17
C GLU A 196 8.99 -9.56 -0.99
N ALA A 197 9.97 -10.46 -1.01
CA ALA A 197 11.36 -10.05 -1.01
C ALA A 197 11.73 -9.43 -2.38
N PRO A 198 12.74 -8.55 -2.42
CA PRO A 198 13.31 -8.05 -3.67
C PRO A 198 13.62 -9.16 -4.67
N VAL A 199 13.40 -8.91 -5.96
CA VAL A 199 13.64 -9.92 -7.01
C VAL A 199 15.13 -10.23 -7.26
N GLU A 200 16.02 -9.28 -7.02
CA GLU A 200 17.47 -9.45 -7.25
C GLU A 200 18.33 -8.74 -6.22
N GLY A 201 17.95 -7.51 -5.88
CA GLY A 201 18.63 -6.67 -4.91
C GLY A 201 18.65 -7.31 -3.53
N SER A 202 19.62 -6.90 -2.71
CA SER A 202 19.61 -7.22 -1.30
C SER A 202 19.04 -6.04 -0.53
N LEU A 203 18.00 -6.26 0.27
CA LEU A 203 17.74 -5.35 1.37
C LEU A 203 18.79 -5.67 2.43
N PHE A 204 19.73 -4.75 2.61
CA PHE A 204 20.73 -4.89 3.64
C PHE A 204 20.03 -5.07 4.99
N ASP A 205 20.39 -6.14 5.70
CA ASP A 205 20.10 -6.30 7.12
C ASP A 205 18.61 -6.36 7.50
N THR A 206 17.75 -6.98 6.67
CA THR A 206 16.32 -7.22 6.99
C THR A 206 16.05 -8.54 7.71
N GLY A 207 17.07 -9.35 7.99
CA GLY A 207 16.93 -10.53 8.86
C GLY A 207 15.94 -11.58 8.34
N ASN A 208 15.93 -11.80 7.02
CA ASN A 208 14.97 -12.64 6.28
C ASN A 208 13.55 -12.07 6.13
N SER A 209 13.31 -10.83 6.55
CA SER A 209 12.06 -10.12 6.27
C SER A 209 12.02 -9.65 4.79
N PRO A 210 10.86 -9.78 4.10
CA PRO A 210 10.71 -9.32 2.71
C PRO A 210 10.84 -7.80 2.57
N ALA A 211 10.62 -7.04 3.65
CA ALA A 211 10.79 -5.59 3.71
C ALA A 211 11.40 -5.14 5.06
N PRO A 212 11.98 -3.93 5.17
CA PRO A 212 12.39 -3.38 6.46
C PRO A 212 11.23 -3.38 7.47
N VAL A 213 11.51 -3.67 8.74
CA VAL A 213 10.50 -3.60 9.82
C VAL A 213 10.58 -2.29 10.61
N ARG A 214 11.61 -1.48 10.37
CA ARG A 214 11.77 -0.11 10.86
C ARG A 214 12.77 0.67 10.02
N LEU A 215 12.88 1.97 10.27
CA LEU A 215 14.00 2.80 9.83
C LEU A 215 15.03 2.91 10.97
N THR A 216 16.32 3.00 10.63
CA THR A 216 17.38 3.25 11.62
C THR A 216 17.27 4.65 12.20
N TYR A 217 17.86 4.88 13.37
CA TYR A 217 17.94 6.24 13.89
C TYR A 217 18.79 7.11 12.96
N PRO A 218 18.41 8.38 12.73
CA PRO A 218 19.18 9.31 11.93
C PRO A 218 20.64 9.48 12.42
N THR A 219 21.58 9.64 11.50
CA THR A 219 23.02 9.76 11.82
C THR A 219 23.35 10.99 12.68
N ASN A 220 22.54 12.04 12.61
CA ASN A 220 22.67 13.21 13.48
C ASN A 220 22.35 12.88 14.95
N GLU A 221 21.43 11.95 15.25
CA GLU A 221 21.19 11.52 16.64
C GLU A 221 22.44 10.82 17.20
N GLN A 222 23.14 10.04 16.39
CA GLN A 222 24.37 9.34 16.81
C GLN A 222 25.52 10.31 17.12
N THR A 223 25.60 11.42 16.40
CA THR A 223 26.71 12.38 16.49
C THR A 223 26.43 13.58 17.39
N GLN A 224 25.17 14.02 17.48
CA GLN A 224 24.77 15.23 18.21
C GLN A 224 23.95 14.93 19.48
N ASN A 225 23.38 13.73 19.60
CA ASN A 225 22.56 13.31 20.75
C ASN A 225 22.94 11.91 21.23
N ALA A 226 24.24 11.65 21.41
CA ALA A 226 24.76 10.32 21.72
C ALA A 226 24.10 9.66 22.95
N SER A 227 23.75 10.45 23.98
CA SER A 227 23.01 9.94 25.14
C SER A 227 21.60 9.51 24.78
N GLY A 228 20.85 10.32 24.03
CA GLY A 228 19.50 9.99 23.59
C GLY A 228 19.50 8.76 22.67
N TYR A 229 20.41 8.72 21.71
CA TYR A 229 20.63 7.56 20.85
C TYR A 229 20.88 6.28 21.65
N SER A 230 21.79 6.31 22.63
CA SER A 230 22.08 5.15 23.48
C SER A 230 20.84 4.66 24.25
N THR A 231 20.03 5.58 24.78
CA THR A 231 18.76 5.20 25.44
C THR A 231 17.75 4.62 24.45
N GLY A 232 17.64 5.17 23.25
CA GLY A 232 16.74 4.69 22.20
C GLY A 232 17.12 3.30 21.68
N VAL A 233 18.42 3.03 21.50
CA VAL A 233 18.92 1.69 21.13
C VAL A 233 18.66 0.68 22.26
N SER A 234 18.85 1.09 23.51
CA SER A 234 18.54 0.23 24.65
C SER A 234 17.05 -0.12 24.72
N ALA A 235 16.17 0.87 24.48
CA ALA A 235 14.72 0.68 24.46
C ALA A 235 14.22 -0.16 23.27
N LEU A 236 14.96 -0.15 22.15
CA LEU A 236 14.66 -0.98 20.99
C LEU A 236 14.80 -2.47 21.31
N GLY A 237 15.60 -2.85 22.33
CA GLY A 237 15.80 -4.24 22.72
C GLY A 237 16.67 -5.04 21.73
N GLY A 238 17.35 -4.35 20.81
CA GLY A 238 18.20 -4.93 19.77
C GLY A 238 19.08 -3.86 19.11
N PRO A 239 19.95 -4.25 18.16
CA PRO A 239 20.82 -3.32 17.44
C PRO A 239 20.00 -2.34 16.58
N ASP A 240 20.55 -1.16 16.26
CA ASP A 240 19.89 -0.19 15.37
C ASP A 240 19.94 -0.66 13.90
N LYS A 241 19.06 -1.58 13.54
CA LYS A 241 19.01 -2.22 12.22
C LYS A 241 17.62 -2.19 11.62
N LEU A 242 17.52 -2.33 10.30
CA LEU A 242 16.25 -2.41 9.57
C LEU A 242 15.44 -3.67 9.91
N SER A 243 16.12 -4.73 10.37
CA SER A 243 15.56 -6.00 10.84
C SER A 243 15.06 -6.01 12.28
N THR A 244 15.38 -4.98 13.07
CA THR A 244 15.02 -5.00 14.50
C THR A 244 13.56 -4.59 14.65
N ARG A 245 12.72 -5.50 15.13
CA ARG A 245 11.28 -5.26 15.28
C ARG A 245 10.99 -4.14 16.29
N LEU A 246 9.89 -3.42 16.07
CA LEU A 246 9.40 -2.42 17.00
C LEU A 246 8.67 -3.09 18.18
N TRP A 247 8.46 -2.37 19.28
CA TRP A 247 7.89 -2.94 20.50
C TRP A 247 6.47 -3.53 20.33
N TRP A 248 5.73 -3.07 19.32
CA TRP A 248 4.37 -3.52 19.00
C TRP A 248 4.34 -4.60 17.91
N ASP A 249 5.48 -4.82 17.24
CA ASP A 249 5.68 -5.82 16.20
C ASP A 249 6.26 -7.08 16.86
N VAL A 250 5.38 -7.88 17.47
CA VAL A 250 5.74 -8.93 18.44
C VAL A 250 5.50 -10.36 17.95
N GLN A 251 5.30 -10.58 16.64
CA GLN A 251 5.06 -11.91 16.08
C GLN A 251 6.17 -12.40 15.13
#